data_AF-A0A8J6TJ49-F1
#
_entry.id   AF-A0A8J6TJ49-F1
#
_cell.length_a   1.000
_cell.length_b   1.000
_cell.length_c   1.000
_cell.angle_alpha   90.00
_cell.angle_beta   90.00
_cell.angle_gamma   90.00
#
_symmetry.space_group_name_H-M   'P 1'
#
loop_
_entity.id
_entity.type
_entity.pdbx_description
1 polymer ?
#
loop_
_entity_poly.entity_id
_entity_poly.type
_entity_poly.pdbx_seq_one_letter_code
_entity_poly.pdbx_strand_id
1 'polypeptide(L)'
;MKINHLYLTFLLAIILGLSACGPDSVPGNVPTQAPTKPPQVISPTPPTETLDHLKDMFISADNCAACHNNLIDEAGKDVSYAKQWQAGIMAHTVHDPYYRATVSSEIDTHPELQGVIEDKCATCHLPMAHFATQAAGGKTTMFGVDGFLAPENSLHDMAMEGVSCTACHQLAPETYTQNDPTSGHMLFDTESPKGKRPLYGPYSVDEIQAKIMSAASGFLPIQSDHLAISKMCATCHTLYTNYLTVDGSLSETLFPEQTPYLEWENSSFADNTSCQDCHMPTAEGGVILSITGGEARSPFRQHGFAGGNVYMLRILQKMSETTDIRSTAEEIESPVRETLDMLQSKTADLSIDSIEIIDSSLAFSVAVTTEVGHKFPSGYPSRRAWLHVTVIDPSGEIVFESGAVSENGEITHNDNDSDPTLFEPHYLEITESDQVQIYESILQGDSGEVTTGLLYAAKYIKDNRLLPSGFEIASASADIAVHGQAAKDEDFLGGGDITKYIVAVDPAKGPFTITAELLYQSIGYRWAQNLTSYDTAETDEFLGYYDAVPNLPTEIAKEEIITPQ
;
A
#
# COMPACT_ATOMS: atom_id res chain seq x y z
N MET A 1 -17.15 -91.25 6.62
CA MET A 1 -18.23 -90.90 5.66
C MET A 1 -17.69 -89.76 4.81
N LYS A 2 -17.18 -90.04 3.61
CA LYS A 2 -17.86 -90.01 2.30
C LYS A 2 -18.30 -88.59 1.89
N ILE A 3 -17.57 -87.97 0.95
CA ILE A 3 -17.89 -87.73 -0.49
C ILE A 3 -18.70 -86.42 -0.68
N ASN A 4 -18.13 -85.32 -1.19
CA ASN A 4 -17.88 -84.91 -2.61
C ASN A 4 -19.10 -84.32 -3.34
N HIS A 5 -19.03 -83.04 -3.77
CA HIS A 5 -18.97 -82.57 -5.18
C HIS A 5 -19.28 -81.06 -5.31
N LEU A 6 -18.40 -80.22 -5.90
CA LEU A 6 -18.13 -79.95 -7.36
C LEU A 6 -19.16 -78.93 -7.90
N TYR A 7 -18.81 -77.76 -8.47
CA TYR A 7 -18.07 -77.38 -9.68
C TYR A 7 -17.77 -75.84 -9.58
N LEU A 8 -16.91 -75.12 -10.32
CA LEU A 8 -16.56 -75.15 -11.75
C LEU A 8 -15.37 -74.17 -12.02
N THR A 9 -14.37 -74.64 -12.80
CA THR A 9 -13.51 -73.94 -13.80
C THR A 9 -12.70 -72.65 -13.50
N PHE A 10 -11.37 -72.82 -13.56
CA PHE A 10 -10.38 -72.22 -14.51
C PHE A 10 -10.75 -70.93 -15.27
N LEU A 11 -9.91 -69.89 -15.14
CA LEU A 11 -9.16 -69.17 -16.21
C LEU A 11 -8.39 -67.98 -15.56
N LEU A 12 -7.06 -67.94 -15.62
CA LEU A 12 -6.19 -67.28 -16.63
C LEU A 12 -5.63 -65.94 -16.10
N ALA A 13 -4.30 -65.88 -16.04
CA ALA A 13 -3.54 -64.67 -15.80
C ALA A 13 -3.61 -63.76 -17.04
N ILE A 14 -3.92 -62.48 -16.84
CA ILE A 14 -3.58 -61.39 -17.75
C ILE A 14 -3.15 -60.19 -16.91
N ILE A 15 -1.87 -59.84 -17.03
CA ILE A 15 -1.27 -58.57 -16.62
C ILE A 15 -1.66 -57.54 -17.68
N LEU A 16 -2.30 -56.45 -17.28
CA LEU A 16 -2.41 -55.22 -18.06
C LEU A 16 -2.59 -54.06 -17.08
N GLY A 17 -1.57 -53.20 -17.05
CA GLY A 17 -1.60 -51.95 -16.31
C GLY A 17 -2.57 -50.97 -16.96
N LEU A 18 -3.28 -50.25 -16.11
CA LEU A 18 -3.91 -48.95 -16.39
C LEU A 18 -4.00 -48.21 -15.03
N SER A 19 -3.21 -47.15 -14.97
CA SER A 19 -3.45 -45.87 -14.29
C SER A 19 -4.77 -45.71 -13.53
N ALA A 20 -4.66 -45.36 -12.25
CA ALA A 20 -5.70 -44.69 -11.46
C ALA A 20 -5.07 -43.57 -10.63
N CYS A 21 -5.71 -42.40 -10.68
CA CYS A 21 -5.36 -41.14 -10.05
C CYS A 21 -5.30 -41.20 -8.51
N GLY A 22 -4.42 -40.38 -7.95
CA GLY A 22 -4.40 -39.88 -6.57
C GLY A 22 -3.47 -38.65 -6.52
N PRO A 23 -3.79 -37.60 -5.76
CA PRO A 23 -3.16 -36.29 -5.89
C PRO A 23 -1.82 -36.27 -5.18
N ASP A 24 -0.73 -36.07 -5.92
CA ASP A 24 0.58 -35.83 -5.31
C ASP A 24 0.68 -34.37 -4.90
N SER A 25 0.67 -34.21 -3.57
CA SER A 25 1.21 -33.12 -2.76
C SER A 25 2.28 -32.26 -3.43
N VAL A 26 2.06 -30.95 -3.38
CA VAL A 26 3.08 -29.91 -3.58
C VAL A 26 4.14 -30.02 -2.47
N PRO A 27 5.45 -30.11 -2.78
CA PRO A 27 6.47 -30.07 -1.73
C PRO A 27 6.65 -28.63 -1.24
N GLY A 28 6.53 -28.46 0.08
CA GLY A 28 6.71 -27.19 0.77
C GLY A 28 8.17 -26.79 1.03
N ASN A 29 8.26 -25.58 1.60
CA ASN A 29 9.33 -24.97 2.38
C ASN A 29 10.77 -25.10 1.85
N VAL A 30 11.19 -24.04 1.15
CA VAL A 30 12.60 -23.64 1.07
C VAL A 30 12.85 -22.59 2.16
N PRO A 31 13.94 -22.66 2.95
CA PRO A 31 14.25 -21.65 3.96
C PRO A 31 14.66 -20.34 3.29
N THR A 32 14.01 -19.24 3.66
CA THR A 32 14.38 -17.87 3.31
C THR A 32 15.66 -17.46 4.03
N GLN A 33 16.80 -17.46 3.33
CA GLN A 33 17.98 -16.69 3.76
C GLN A 33 17.85 -15.28 3.20
N ALA A 34 17.96 -14.28 4.07
CA ALA A 34 18.05 -12.88 3.69
C ALA A 34 19.24 -12.68 2.71
N PRO A 35 19.04 -11.97 1.58
CA PRO A 35 20.08 -11.80 0.59
C PRO A 35 21.20 -10.90 1.16
N THR A 36 22.42 -11.42 1.16
CA THR A 36 23.62 -10.63 1.39
C THR A 36 24.09 -10.11 0.04
N LYS A 37 23.94 -8.79 -0.17
CA LYS A 37 24.41 -7.97 -1.30
C LYS A 37 23.43 -7.78 -2.47
N PRO A 38 23.08 -6.53 -2.85
CA PRO A 38 22.35 -6.27 -4.09
C PRO A 38 23.19 -6.73 -5.29
N PRO A 39 22.58 -7.32 -6.33
CA PRO A 39 23.31 -7.73 -7.52
C PRO A 39 23.97 -6.49 -8.14
N GLN A 40 25.25 -6.59 -8.47
CA GLN A 40 25.86 -5.62 -9.36
C GLN A 40 25.11 -5.69 -10.69
N VAL A 41 24.46 -4.58 -11.06
CA VAL A 41 23.85 -4.37 -12.36
C VAL A 41 24.97 -4.50 -13.40
N ILE A 42 25.04 -5.66 -14.04
CA ILE A 42 25.85 -5.83 -15.24
C ILE A 42 25.06 -5.11 -16.32
N SER A 43 25.50 -3.89 -16.67
CA SER A 43 24.92 -3.13 -17.76
C SER A 43 24.90 -4.00 -19.04
N PRO A 44 23.74 -4.27 -19.65
CA PRO A 44 23.74 -4.77 -21.00
C PRO A 44 24.35 -3.68 -21.89
N THR A 45 25.32 -4.08 -22.71
CA THR A 45 25.86 -3.25 -23.79
C THR A 45 24.68 -2.65 -24.56
N PRO A 46 24.57 -1.31 -24.72
CA PRO A 46 23.37 -0.72 -25.30
C PRO A 46 23.26 -1.16 -26.76
N PRO A 47 22.09 -1.66 -27.22
CA PRO A 47 21.79 -1.63 -28.63
C PRO A 47 21.89 -0.18 -29.09
N THR A 48 22.49 0.03 -30.26
CA THR A 48 22.50 1.34 -30.92
C THR A 48 21.12 1.62 -31.51
N GLU A 49 20.07 1.52 -30.70
CA GLU A 49 18.71 1.90 -31.10
C GLU A 49 18.46 3.34 -30.66
N THR A 50 18.01 4.15 -31.61
CA THR A 50 17.68 5.54 -31.37
C THR A 50 16.50 5.64 -30.42
N LEU A 51 16.56 6.60 -29.48
CA LEU A 51 15.51 6.99 -28.53
C LEU A 51 14.08 6.97 -29.12
N ASP A 52 13.93 7.23 -30.42
CA ASP A 52 12.66 7.21 -31.14
C ASP A 52 11.95 5.84 -31.20
N HIS A 53 12.66 4.71 -31.15
CA HIS A 53 12.02 3.38 -31.06
C HIS A 53 11.54 3.05 -29.63
N LEU A 54 12.22 3.61 -28.62
CA LEU A 54 11.94 3.38 -27.20
C LEU A 54 10.89 4.35 -26.65
N LYS A 55 10.66 5.50 -27.30
CA LYS A 55 9.50 6.37 -27.04
C LYS A 55 8.15 5.68 -27.30
N ASP A 56 8.14 4.64 -28.14
CA ASP A 56 6.94 3.81 -28.40
C ASP A 56 6.85 2.61 -27.43
N MET A 57 7.72 2.50 -26.42
CA MET A 57 7.72 1.40 -25.43
C MET A 57 6.45 1.43 -24.56
N PHE A 58 6.09 2.62 -24.11
CA PHE A 58 4.85 2.91 -23.41
C PHE A 58 4.01 3.87 -24.23
N ILE A 59 2.71 3.91 -23.95
CA ILE A 59 1.82 4.94 -24.49
C ILE A 59 0.96 5.49 -23.37
N SER A 60 0.50 6.73 -23.57
CA SER A 60 -0.47 7.39 -22.69
C SER A 60 -1.78 6.60 -22.58
N ALA A 61 -2.38 6.65 -21.39
CA ALA A 61 -3.70 6.12 -21.06
C ALA A 61 -4.82 6.64 -21.99
N ASP A 62 -4.67 7.81 -22.62
CA ASP A 62 -5.69 8.34 -23.55
C ASP A 62 -5.92 7.42 -24.75
N ASN A 63 -4.87 6.73 -25.22
CA ASN A 63 -4.98 5.75 -26.29
C ASN A 63 -5.87 4.56 -25.88
N CYS A 64 -5.81 4.18 -24.59
CA CYS A 64 -6.64 3.13 -24.02
C CYS A 64 -8.08 3.65 -23.78
N ALA A 65 -8.21 4.84 -23.20
CA ALA A 65 -9.47 5.49 -22.86
C ALA A 65 -10.38 5.70 -24.07
N ALA A 66 -9.82 5.83 -25.27
CA ALA A 66 -10.58 5.93 -26.51
C ALA A 66 -11.55 4.76 -26.73
N CYS A 67 -11.23 3.56 -26.22
CA CYS A 67 -12.09 2.37 -26.32
C CYS A 67 -12.60 1.88 -24.97
N HIS A 68 -11.80 2.07 -23.91
CA HIS A 68 -12.01 1.54 -22.56
C HIS A 68 -12.75 2.50 -21.62
N ASN A 69 -13.70 3.25 -22.17
CA ASN A 69 -14.52 4.23 -21.47
C ASN A 69 -16.02 4.04 -21.79
N ASN A 70 -16.91 4.66 -21.03
CA ASN A 70 -18.35 4.39 -21.04
C ASN A 70 -18.69 2.91 -20.79
N LEU A 71 -17.93 2.26 -19.91
CA LEU A 71 -18.16 0.88 -19.51
C LEU A 71 -19.16 0.88 -18.37
N ILE A 72 -20.29 0.21 -18.56
CA ILE A 72 -21.40 0.18 -17.61
C ILE A 72 -21.60 -1.26 -17.14
N ASP A 73 -21.73 -1.44 -15.83
CA ASP A 73 -22.05 -2.75 -15.23
C ASP A 73 -23.56 -3.05 -15.26
N GLU A 74 -23.97 -4.23 -14.78
CA GLU A 74 -25.38 -4.64 -14.83
C GLU A 74 -26.30 -3.79 -13.92
N ALA A 75 -25.72 -3.08 -12.94
CA ALA A 75 -26.43 -2.14 -12.08
C ALA A 75 -26.56 -0.74 -12.68
N GLY A 76 -25.91 -0.47 -13.81
CA GLY A 76 -25.87 0.85 -14.44
C GLY A 76 -24.78 1.77 -13.90
N LYS A 77 -23.83 1.27 -13.10
CA LYS A 77 -22.67 2.02 -12.61
C LYS A 77 -21.63 2.15 -13.72
N ASP A 78 -21.05 3.35 -13.85
CA ASP A 78 -19.87 3.56 -14.66
C ASP A 78 -18.63 2.94 -14.00
N VAL A 79 -18.07 1.94 -14.68
CA VAL A 79 -16.90 1.16 -14.27
C VAL A 79 -15.77 1.30 -15.30
N SER A 80 -15.75 2.41 -16.03
CA SER A 80 -14.72 2.71 -17.03
C SER A 80 -13.32 2.71 -16.43
N TYR A 81 -12.42 1.91 -17.00
CA TYR A 81 -11.06 1.74 -16.52
C TYR A 81 -10.32 3.07 -16.37
N ALA A 82 -10.30 3.87 -17.44
CA ALA A 82 -9.59 5.14 -17.47
C ALA A 82 -10.14 6.14 -16.44
N LYS A 83 -11.46 6.19 -16.27
CA LYS A 83 -12.12 7.12 -15.34
C LYS A 83 -11.86 6.76 -13.88
N GLN A 84 -11.89 5.46 -13.55
CA GLN A 84 -11.58 5.01 -12.19
C GLN A 84 -10.10 5.23 -11.86
N TRP A 85 -9.20 4.87 -12.77
CA TRP A 85 -7.77 5.02 -12.58
C TRP A 85 -7.35 6.50 -12.48
N GLN A 86 -7.80 7.35 -13.41
CA GLN A 86 -7.34 8.75 -13.50
C GLN A 86 -7.63 9.56 -12.24
N ALA A 87 -8.71 9.23 -11.52
CA ALA A 87 -9.12 9.92 -10.31
C ALA A 87 -8.39 9.43 -9.05
N GLY A 88 -7.86 8.20 -9.08
CA GLY A 88 -7.21 7.56 -7.94
C GLY A 88 -5.71 7.89 -7.82
N ILE A 89 -5.11 7.49 -6.69
CA ILE A 89 -3.69 7.79 -6.38
C ILE A 89 -2.73 7.24 -7.44
N MET A 90 -3.02 6.12 -8.09
CA MET A 90 -2.13 5.51 -9.09
C MET A 90 -1.84 6.44 -10.28
N ALA A 91 -2.80 7.27 -10.69
CA ALA A 91 -2.60 8.28 -11.73
C ALA A 91 -1.92 9.56 -11.21
N HIS A 92 -1.86 9.73 -9.90
CA HIS A 92 -1.36 10.94 -9.22
C HIS A 92 -0.10 10.69 -8.39
N THR A 93 0.58 9.55 -8.57
CA THR A 93 1.79 9.18 -7.80
C THR A 93 2.90 10.22 -7.87
N VAL A 94 2.98 10.98 -8.97
CA VAL A 94 3.93 12.08 -9.16
C VAL A 94 3.33 13.46 -8.91
N HIS A 95 2.00 13.60 -9.04
CA HIS A 95 1.29 14.82 -8.71
C HIS A 95 1.28 15.07 -7.20
N ASP A 96 1.32 14.00 -6.39
CA ASP A 96 1.48 14.03 -4.94
C ASP A 96 2.61 15.01 -4.52
N PRO A 97 2.26 16.18 -3.95
CA PRO A 97 3.26 17.17 -3.56
C PRO A 97 4.07 16.72 -2.34
N TYR A 98 3.53 15.85 -1.49
CA TYR A 98 4.28 15.30 -0.34
C TYR A 98 5.41 14.38 -0.81
N TYR A 99 5.14 13.54 -1.81
CA TYR A 99 6.16 12.73 -2.47
C TYR A 99 7.26 13.62 -3.08
N ARG A 100 6.88 14.61 -3.89
CA ARG A 100 7.85 15.53 -4.53
C ARG A 100 8.68 16.29 -3.48
N ALA A 101 8.03 16.80 -2.44
CA ALA A 101 8.71 17.48 -1.33
C ALA A 101 9.73 16.56 -0.63
N THR A 102 9.33 15.32 -0.31
CA THR A 102 10.22 14.33 0.33
C THR A 102 11.46 14.07 -0.53
N VAL A 103 11.28 13.73 -1.81
CA VAL A 103 12.39 13.47 -2.74
C VAL A 103 13.29 14.71 -2.86
N SER A 104 12.71 15.90 -3.02
CA SER A 104 13.48 17.15 -3.12
C SER A 104 14.29 17.45 -1.85
N SER A 105 13.74 17.16 -0.66
CA SER A 105 14.39 17.45 0.62
C SER A 105 15.62 16.56 0.85
N GLU A 106 15.54 15.30 0.43
CA GLU A 106 16.69 14.39 0.49
C GLU A 106 17.77 14.82 -0.52
N ILE A 107 17.38 15.30 -1.70
CA ILE A 107 18.32 15.83 -2.71
C ILE A 107 18.99 17.13 -2.22
N ASP A 108 18.24 18.03 -1.58
CA ASP A 108 18.79 19.28 -1.03
C ASP A 108 19.87 19.01 0.02
N THR A 109 19.64 17.99 0.86
CA THR A 109 20.60 17.57 1.88
C THR A 109 21.79 16.78 1.30
N HIS A 110 21.53 15.95 0.29
CA HIS A 110 22.49 15.03 -0.32
C HIS A 110 22.54 15.16 -1.85
N PRO A 111 23.00 16.30 -2.40
CA PRO A 111 23.02 16.53 -3.84
C PRO A 111 23.92 15.54 -4.60
N GLU A 112 24.94 14.98 -3.94
CA GLU A 112 25.79 13.92 -4.49
C GLU A 112 25.05 12.60 -4.72
N LEU A 113 23.93 12.37 -4.03
CA LEU A 113 23.09 11.18 -4.13
C LEU A 113 21.85 11.39 -5.01
N GLN A 114 21.68 12.57 -5.63
CA GLN A 114 20.50 12.89 -6.44
C GLN A 114 20.13 11.76 -7.42
N GLY A 115 21.10 11.28 -8.19
CA GLY A 115 20.83 10.23 -9.18
C GLY A 115 20.42 8.89 -8.57
N VAL A 116 20.82 8.59 -7.33
CA VAL A 116 20.40 7.35 -6.63
C VAL A 116 18.99 7.51 -6.08
N ILE A 117 18.70 8.67 -5.46
CA ILE A 117 17.39 9.00 -4.90
C ILE A 117 16.34 9.01 -6.01
N GLU A 118 16.55 9.80 -7.07
CA GLU A 118 15.60 9.92 -8.18
C GLU A 118 15.38 8.58 -8.88
N ASP A 119 16.43 7.78 -9.12
CA ASP A 119 16.33 6.46 -9.76
C ASP A 119 15.43 5.53 -8.95
N LYS A 120 15.64 5.46 -7.62
CA LYS A 120 14.90 4.61 -6.70
C LYS A 120 13.43 4.99 -6.59
N CYS A 121 13.14 6.27 -6.43
CA CYS A 121 11.78 6.77 -6.25
C CYS A 121 10.98 6.68 -7.57
N ALA A 122 11.63 7.04 -8.69
CA ALA A 122 11.01 7.02 -10.01
C ALA A 122 10.62 5.61 -10.48
N THR A 123 11.29 4.56 -9.98
CA THR A 123 10.97 3.18 -10.36
C THR A 123 9.49 2.86 -10.11
N CYS A 124 8.93 3.31 -8.99
CA CYS A 124 7.54 3.02 -8.59
C CYS A 124 6.57 4.18 -8.86
N HIS A 125 7.02 5.43 -8.80
CA HIS A 125 6.13 6.60 -8.91
C HIS A 125 5.95 7.13 -10.34
N LEU A 126 6.89 6.88 -11.25
CA LEU A 126 6.81 7.27 -12.67
C LEU A 126 7.45 6.20 -13.57
N PRO A 127 6.99 4.94 -13.47
CA PRO A 127 7.66 3.78 -14.07
C PRO A 127 7.84 3.92 -15.58
N MET A 128 6.87 4.46 -16.31
CA MET A 128 6.96 4.53 -17.78
C MET A 128 8.15 5.40 -18.24
N ALA A 129 8.32 6.60 -17.67
CA ALA A 129 9.43 7.48 -18.01
C ALA A 129 10.78 6.92 -17.53
N HIS A 130 10.81 6.35 -16.33
CA HIS A 130 12.00 5.69 -15.78
C HIS A 130 12.48 4.53 -16.66
N PHE A 131 11.63 3.54 -16.93
CA PHE A 131 12.03 2.35 -17.68
C PHE A 131 12.29 2.63 -19.16
N ALA A 132 11.57 3.57 -19.79
CA ALA A 132 11.89 4.01 -21.14
C ALA A 132 13.30 4.64 -21.22
N THR A 133 13.66 5.45 -20.21
CA THR A 133 14.99 6.07 -20.11
C THR A 133 16.08 5.04 -19.85
N GLN A 134 15.84 4.09 -18.94
CA GLN A 134 16.78 3.01 -18.64
C GLN A 134 17.00 2.09 -19.85
N ALA A 135 15.95 1.74 -20.59
CA ALA A 135 16.05 0.98 -21.83
C ALA A 135 16.90 1.69 -22.89
N ALA A 136 16.90 3.03 -22.89
CA ALA A 136 17.73 3.86 -23.76
C ALA A 136 19.18 4.08 -23.25
N GLY A 137 19.54 3.48 -22.11
CA GLY A 137 20.84 3.69 -21.45
C GLY A 137 21.00 5.09 -20.85
N GLY A 138 19.89 5.81 -20.64
CA GLY A 138 19.85 7.12 -20.01
C GLY A 138 19.90 7.04 -18.49
N LYS A 139 19.91 8.21 -17.83
CA LYS A 139 19.79 8.34 -16.38
C LYS A 139 18.45 8.97 -16.05
N THR A 140 17.79 8.45 -15.01
CA THR A 140 16.58 9.07 -14.46
C THR A 140 16.92 10.44 -13.88
N THR A 141 16.10 11.43 -14.22
CA THR A 141 16.15 12.78 -13.65
C THR A 141 14.73 13.29 -13.53
N MET A 142 14.27 13.60 -12.32
CA MET A 142 12.91 14.04 -12.06
C MET A 142 12.80 15.56 -12.19
N PHE A 143 13.69 16.28 -11.50
CA PHE A 143 13.61 17.73 -11.36
C PHE A 143 14.52 18.50 -12.33
N GLY A 144 14.32 19.82 -12.38
CA GLY A 144 15.08 20.73 -13.23
C GLY A 144 14.60 20.79 -14.68
N VAL A 145 15.23 21.66 -15.47
CA VAL A 145 14.78 22.01 -16.85
C VAL A 145 14.80 20.84 -17.83
N ASP A 146 15.64 19.83 -17.57
CA ASP A 146 15.75 18.61 -18.37
C ASP A 146 15.07 17.41 -17.69
N GLY A 147 14.50 17.58 -16.49
CA GLY A 147 13.87 16.51 -15.73
C GLY A 147 12.51 16.11 -16.29
N PHE A 148 12.01 14.94 -15.90
CA PHE A 148 10.72 14.45 -16.38
C PHE A 148 9.53 15.33 -15.99
N LEU A 149 9.62 16.09 -14.90
CA LEU A 149 8.56 16.99 -14.47
C LEU A 149 8.53 18.30 -15.26
N ALA A 150 9.55 18.60 -16.06
CA ALA A 150 9.54 19.76 -16.95
C ALA A 150 8.62 19.51 -18.16
N PRO A 151 7.67 20.41 -18.48
CA PRO A 151 6.76 20.26 -19.62
C PRO A 151 7.46 20.11 -20.98
N GLU A 152 8.70 20.61 -21.10
CA GLU A 152 9.51 20.53 -22.31
C GLU A 152 10.15 19.15 -22.51
N ASN A 153 10.18 18.29 -21.49
CA ASN A 153 10.75 16.95 -21.59
C ASN A 153 9.85 16.06 -22.46
N SER A 154 10.44 15.32 -23.40
CA SER A 154 9.68 14.44 -24.31
C SER A 154 8.96 13.26 -23.62
N LEU A 155 9.32 12.94 -22.37
CA LEU A 155 8.70 11.91 -21.55
C LEU A 155 7.78 12.50 -20.46
N HIS A 156 7.53 13.81 -20.48
CA HIS A 156 6.73 14.50 -19.47
C HIS A 156 5.35 13.86 -19.29
N ASP A 157 4.59 13.72 -20.38
CA ASP A 157 3.24 13.14 -20.32
C ASP A 157 3.24 11.71 -19.74
N MET A 158 4.28 10.91 -20.04
CA MET A 158 4.41 9.56 -19.47
C MET A 158 4.75 9.57 -17.99
N ALA A 159 5.56 10.55 -17.55
CA ALA A 159 5.89 10.71 -16.14
C ALA A 159 4.67 11.19 -15.34
N MET A 160 3.95 12.19 -15.88
CA MET A 160 2.78 12.80 -15.24
C MET A 160 1.58 11.85 -15.13
N GLU A 161 1.51 10.79 -15.94
CA GLU A 161 0.52 9.73 -15.76
C GLU A 161 0.81 8.76 -14.60
N GLY A 162 1.97 8.85 -13.95
CA GLY A 162 2.28 7.97 -12.83
C GLY A 162 2.28 6.48 -13.19
N VAL A 163 1.60 5.65 -12.40
CA VAL A 163 1.46 4.21 -12.65
C VAL A 163 0.26 3.97 -13.57
N SER A 164 0.50 4.01 -14.88
CA SER A 164 -0.52 3.96 -15.93
C SER A 164 -0.73 2.56 -16.53
N CYS A 165 -1.69 2.45 -17.46
CA CYS A 165 -2.16 1.19 -18.03
C CYS A 165 -1.02 0.34 -18.60
N THR A 166 -0.11 0.95 -19.35
CA THR A 166 0.98 0.23 -20.01
C THR A 166 2.16 -0.08 -19.08
N ALA A 167 2.21 0.50 -17.88
CA ALA A 167 3.15 0.08 -16.84
C ALA A 167 2.71 -1.26 -16.22
N CYS A 168 1.42 -1.42 -15.90
CA CYS A 168 0.93 -2.67 -15.30
C CYS A 168 0.69 -3.78 -16.34
N HIS A 169 0.06 -3.46 -17.46
CA HIS A 169 -0.37 -4.48 -18.43
C HIS A 169 0.75 -4.98 -19.35
N GLN A 170 1.96 -4.42 -19.29
CA GLN A 170 3.12 -4.93 -20.02
C GLN A 170 4.05 -5.82 -19.17
N LEU A 171 3.79 -5.93 -17.85
CA LEU A 171 4.64 -6.73 -16.98
C LEU A 171 4.73 -8.16 -17.52
N ALA A 172 5.94 -8.61 -17.81
CA ALA A 172 6.16 -9.95 -18.33
C ALA A 172 5.95 -10.99 -17.20
N PRO A 173 5.46 -12.20 -17.50
CA PRO A 173 5.32 -13.29 -16.51
C PRO A 173 6.62 -13.59 -15.75
N GLU A 174 7.76 -13.39 -16.41
CA GLU A 174 9.09 -13.58 -15.87
C GLU A 174 9.39 -12.67 -14.67
N THR A 175 8.70 -11.52 -14.56
CA THR A 175 8.83 -10.55 -13.45
C THR A 175 8.72 -11.23 -12.09
N TYR A 176 7.89 -12.26 -11.97
CA TYR A 176 7.58 -12.92 -10.70
C TYR A 176 8.37 -14.20 -10.46
N THR A 177 9.19 -14.63 -11.41
CA THR A 177 9.87 -15.93 -11.37
C THR A 177 11.40 -15.82 -11.41
N GLN A 178 11.96 -14.65 -11.71
CA GLN A 178 13.41 -14.42 -11.77
C GLN A 178 13.89 -13.51 -10.63
N ASN A 179 14.74 -14.04 -9.73
CA ASN A 179 15.54 -13.31 -8.72
C ASN A 179 14.84 -12.09 -8.06
N ASP A 180 13.70 -12.30 -7.43
CA ASP A 180 12.82 -11.20 -7.01
C ASP A 180 12.72 -10.99 -5.47
N PRO A 181 13.50 -10.07 -4.88
CA PRO A 181 13.21 -9.47 -3.56
C PRO A 181 12.75 -8.02 -3.76
N THR A 182 11.61 -7.89 -4.46
CA THR A 182 10.98 -6.70 -5.05
C THR A 182 11.35 -5.33 -4.45
N SER A 183 11.55 -4.37 -5.35
CA SER A 183 11.89 -2.96 -5.13
C SER A 183 11.81 -2.23 -6.47
N GLY A 184 10.66 -2.38 -7.12
CA GLY A 184 10.45 -1.98 -8.51
C GLY A 184 11.04 -2.95 -9.55
N HIS A 185 11.23 -4.24 -9.20
CA HIS A 185 11.64 -5.23 -10.20
C HIS A 185 10.50 -5.47 -11.18
N MET A 186 10.59 -4.87 -12.36
CA MET A 186 9.59 -4.94 -13.42
C MET A 186 10.27 -5.23 -14.75
N LEU A 187 9.79 -6.25 -15.47
CA LEU A 187 10.35 -6.64 -16.75
C LEU A 187 9.41 -6.26 -17.89
N PHE A 188 9.96 -5.56 -18.88
CA PHE A 188 9.25 -5.09 -20.06
C PHE A 188 9.93 -5.61 -21.33
N ASP A 189 9.12 -5.88 -22.36
CA ASP A 189 9.62 -6.26 -23.68
C ASP A 189 10.15 -5.03 -24.43
N THR A 190 11.48 -4.92 -24.51
CA THR A 190 12.19 -3.82 -25.17
C THR A 190 12.56 -4.12 -26.63
N GLU A 191 12.36 -5.35 -27.09
CA GLU A 191 12.82 -5.80 -28.42
C GLU A 191 11.69 -5.88 -29.45
N SER A 192 10.46 -6.17 -29.01
CA SER A 192 9.34 -6.31 -29.94
C SER A 192 8.99 -4.99 -30.61
N PRO A 193 8.76 -4.99 -31.94
CA PRO A 193 8.32 -3.80 -32.65
C PRO A 193 6.85 -3.44 -32.31
N LYS A 194 6.48 -2.20 -32.62
CA LYS A 194 5.11 -1.71 -32.52
C LYS A 194 4.13 -2.64 -33.25
N GLY A 195 3.02 -2.95 -32.60
CA GLY A 195 1.97 -3.89 -33.04
C GLY A 195 2.28 -5.36 -32.71
N LYS A 196 3.47 -5.67 -32.18
CA LYS A 196 3.88 -7.02 -31.78
C LYS A 196 4.19 -7.16 -30.30
N ARG A 197 4.48 -6.05 -29.61
CA ARG A 197 4.72 -6.05 -28.18
C ARG A 197 3.48 -6.54 -27.40
N PRO A 198 3.61 -7.53 -26.51
CA PRO A 198 2.51 -8.02 -25.69
C PRO A 198 1.87 -6.94 -24.81
N LEU A 199 0.57 -7.01 -24.63
CA LEU A 199 -0.16 -6.36 -23.55
C LEU A 199 -1.15 -7.37 -22.96
N TYR A 200 -1.03 -7.63 -21.67
CA TYR A 200 -1.66 -8.76 -21.02
C TYR A 200 -2.99 -8.38 -20.37
N GLY A 201 -3.94 -9.31 -20.36
CA GLY A 201 -5.20 -9.18 -19.62
C GLY A 201 -5.84 -10.54 -19.35
N PRO A 202 -6.80 -10.64 -18.43
CA PRO A 202 -7.34 -11.93 -17.99
C PRO A 202 -8.22 -12.62 -19.04
N TYR A 203 -8.65 -11.91 -20.08
CA TYR A 203 -9.59 -12.43 -21.07
C TYR A 203 -8.99 -12.60 -22.45
N SER A 204 -9.46 -13.62 -23.16
CA SER A 204 -9.17 -13.79 -24.59
C SER A 204 -9.86 -12.70 -25.40
N VAL A 205 -9.11 -12.16 -26.36
CA VAL A 205 -9.58 -11.18 -27.32
C VAL A 205 -9.70 -11.87 -28.67
N ASP A 206 -10.86 -11.78 -29.32
CA ASP A 206 -11.06 -12.37 -30.64
C ASP A 206 -10.21 -11.67 -31.72
N GLU A 207 -10.02 -12.33 -32.86
CA GLU A 207 -9.11 -11.85 -33.91
C GLU A 207 -9.45 -10.45 -34.44
N ILE A 208 -10.75 -10.10 -34.51
CA ILE A 208 -11.18 -8.79 -35.03
C ILE A 208 -10.87 -7.71 -33.99
N GLN A 209 -11.28 -7.91 -32.74
CA GLN A 209 -10.98 -6.96 -31.66
C GLN A 209 -9.47 -6.84 -31.42
N ALA A 210 -8.72 -7.93 -31.54
CA ALA A 210 -7.26 -7.90 -31.40
C ALA A 210 -6.59 -7.05 -32.49
N LYS A 211 -7.08 -7.10 -33.74
CA LYS A 211 -6.60 -6.24 -34.83
C LYS A 211 -6.95 -4.78 -34.60
N ILE A 212 -8.15 -4.48 -34.10
CA ILE A 212 -8.58 -3.10 -33.77
C ILE A 212 -7.69 -2.54 -32.67
N MET A 213 -7.56 -3.27 -31.55
CA MET A 213 -6.74 -2.88 -30.42
C MET A 213 -5.28 -2.69 -30.85
N SER A 214 -4.70 -3.64 -31.60
CA SER A 214 -3.32 -3.54 -32.06
C SER A 214 -3.08 -2.38 -33.01
N ALA A 215 -4.03 -2.08 -33.91
CA ALA A 215 -3.92 -0.93 -34.79
C ALA A 215 -4.04 0.41 -34.05
N ALA A 216 -4.84 0.48 -32.99
CA ALA A 216 -5.07 1.69 -32.21
C ALA A 216 -3.95 1.95 -31.18
N SER A 217 -3.55 0.93 -30.42
CA SER A 217 -2.59 1.06 -29.33
C SER A 217 -1.15 0.72 -29.73
N GLY A 218 -0.95 -0.04 -30.79
CA GLY A 218 0.37 -0.57 -31.12
C GLY A 218 0.80 -1.74 -30.23
N PHE A 219 -0.12 -2.38 -29.50
CA PHE A 219 0.16 -3.58 -28.69
C PHE A 219 -0.60 -4.81 -29.17
N LEU A 220 -0.04 -5.99 -28.97
CA LEU A 220 -0.70 -7.27 -29.21
C LEU A 220 -1.40 -7.72 -27.91
N PRO A 221 -2.74 -7.74 -27.83
CA PRO A 221 -3.41 -8.28 -26.66
C PRO A 221 -3.13 -9.77 -26.49
N ILE A 222 -2.73 -10.18 -25.29
CA ILE A 222 -2.48 -11.57 -24.91
C ILE A 222 -3.26 -11.89 -23.64
N GLN A 223 -4.03 -12.99 -23.67
CA GLN A 223 -4.68 -13.48 -22.47
C GLN A 223 -3.65 -14.07 -21.51
N SER A 224 -3.68 -13.66 -20.24
CA SER A 224 -2.88 -14.27 -19.20
C SER A 224 -3.40 -13.99 -17.80
N ASP A 225 -3.16 -14.93 -16.89
CA ASP A 225 -3.62 -14.87 -15.49
C ASP A 225 -2.54 -14.32 -14.53
N HIS A 226 -1.30 -14.13 -14.98
CA HIS A 226 -0.20 -13.68 -14.11
C HIS A 226 -0.38 -12.26 -13.57
N LEU A 227 -1.27 -11.45 -14.13
CA LEU A 227 -1.62 -10.13 -13.58
C LEU A 227 -2.68 -10.22 -12.45
N ALA A 228 -3.31 -11.38 -12.26
CA ALA A 228 -4.37 -11.60 -11.29
C ALA A 228 -3.87 -12.17 -9.94
N ILE A 229 -2.55 -12.09 -9.67
CA ILE A 229 -1.93 -12.57 -8.43
C ILE A 229 -1.42 -11.41 -7.58
N SER A 230 -1.46 -11.53 -6.24
CA SER A 230 -0.95 -10.51 -5.31
C SER A 230 0.50 -10.11 -5.57
N LYS A 231 1.31 -11.05 -6.09
CA LYS A 231 2.73 -10.82 -6.43
C LYS A 231 2.93 -9.73 -7.50
N MET A 232 1.92 -9.43 -8.32
CA MET A 232 1.96 -8.26 -9.20
C MET A 232 2.12 -6.96 -8.41
N CYS A 233 1.34 -6.79 -7.34
CA CYS A 233 1.38 -5.62 -6.48
C CYS A 233 2.70 -5.54 -5.70
N ALA A 234 3.27 -6.69 -5.33
CA ALA A 234 4.54 -6.78 -4.61
C ALA A 234 5.71 -6.09 -5.34
N THR A 235 5.65 -5.92 -6.66
CA THR A 235 6.68 -5.24 -7.45
C THR A 235 7.02 -3.85 -6.90
N CYS A 236 6.01 -3.12 -6.45
CA CYS A 236 6.16 -1.80 -5.81
C CYS A 236 5.81 -1.83 -4.31
N HIS A 237 4.96 -2.76 -3.86
CA HIS A 237 4.48 -2.89 -2.48
C HIS A 237 5.30 -3.87 -1.61
N THR A 238 6.56 -4.04 -2.01
CA THR A 238 7.66 -4.48 -1.19
C THR A 238 8.84 -3.63 -1.65
N LEU A 239 9.35 -2.78 -0.79
CA LEU A 239 10.36 -1.79 -1.08
C LEU A 239 11.45 -1.88 -0.03
N TYR A 240 12.67 -2.07 -0.54
CA TYR A 240 13.88 -2.08 0.22
C TYR A 240 14.76 -0.91 -0.23
N THR A 241 15.29 -0.12 0.70
CA THR A 241 16.13 1.02 0.41
C THR A 241 17.52 0.86 1.01
N ASN A 242 18.52 1.47 0.38
CA ASN A 242 19.78 1.73 1.03
C ASN A 242 19.58 2.91 1.98
N TYR A 243 20.34 2.93 3.08
CA TYR A 243 20.37 4.05 4.01
C TYR A 243 21.80 4.57 4.17
N LEU A 244 21.92 5.81 4.65
CA LEU A 244 23.19 6.43 4.98
C LEU A 244 23.75 5.85 6.28
N THR A 245 24.96 5.32 6.21
CA THR A 245 25.73 4.90 7.37
C THR A 245 26.41 6.09 8.04
N VAL A 246 26.87 5.91 9.28
CA VAL A 246 27.53 6.97 10.07
C VAL A 246 28.78 7.60 9.39
N ASP A 247 29.36 6.93 8.39
CA ASP A 247 30.49 7.44 7.61
C ASP A 247 30.08 8.22 6.34
N GLY A 248 28.78 8.36 6.10
CA GLY A 248 28.20 9.06 4.94
C GLY A 248 28.12 8.23 3.67
N SER A 249 28.40 6.92 3.71
CA SER A 249 28.23 6.01 2.57
C SER A 249 26.84 5.35 2.56
N LEU A 250 26.45 4.77 1.42
CA LEU A 250 25.23 3.95 1.35
C LEU A 250 25.51 2.55 1.89
N SER A 251 24.58 2.05 2.70
CA SER A 251 24.62 0.72 3.31
C SER A 251 24.71 -0.41 2.27
N GLU A 252 25.41 -1.50 2.59
CA GLU A 252 25.36 -2.73 1.78
C GLU A 252 24.09 -3.57 2.07
N THR A 253 23.57 -3.45 3.30
CA THR A 253 22.31 -4.05 3.73
C THR A 253 21.15 -3.13 3.39
N LEU A 254 20.02 -3.72 3.01
CA LEU A 254 18.83 -2.94 2.68
C LEU A 254 17.87 -2.88 3.88
N PHE A 255 17.20 -1.75 4.01
CA PHE A 255 16.15 -1.52 4.98
C PHE A 255 14.77 -1.81 4.35
N PRO A 256 13.91 -2.63 4.96
CA PRO A 256 12.54 -2.90 4.49
C PRO A 256 11.62 -1.71 4.78
N GLU A 257 11.70 -0.67 3.94
CA GLU A 257 10.94 0.56 4.10
C GLU A 257 9.42 0.34 4.05
N GLN A 258 8.95 -0.49 3.11
CA GLN A 258 7.53 -0.79 2.96
C GLN A 258 7.36 -2.23 2.53
N THR A 259 6.71 -3.07 3.33
CA THR A 259 6.52 -4.49 2.99
C THR A 259 5.08 -5.02 3.10
N PRO A 260 4.02 -4.28 2.64
CA PRO A 260 2.64 -4.75 2.73
C PRO A 260 2.40 -6.14 2.17
N TYR A 261 3.07 -6.51 1.07
CA TYR A 261 2.91 -7.85 0.49
C TYR A 261 3.41 -8.94 1.45
N LEU A 262 4.55 -8.74 2.12
CA LEU A 262 5.08 -9.72 3.07
C LEU A 262 4.24 -9.78 4.35
N GLU A 263 3.72 -8.64 4.79
CA GLU A 263 2.76 -8.57 5.90
C GLU A 263 1.49 -9.37 5.57
N TRP A 264 1.00 -9.25 4.32
CA TRP A 264 -0.13 -10.03 3.82
C TRP A 264 0.15 -11.51 3.67
N GLU A 265 1.32 -11.87 3.16
CA GLU A 265 1.76 -13.26 3.01
C GLU A 265 1.82 -13.99 4.36
N ASN A 266 2.10 -13.27 5.45
CA ASN A 266 2.09 -13.78 6.82
C ASN A 266 0.73 -13.59 7.53
N SER A 267 -0.39 -13.61 6.81
CA SER A 267 -1.74 -13.48 7.38
C SER A 267 -2.65 -14.64 6.93
N SER A 268 -3.81 -14.79 7.58
CA SER A 268 -4.83 -15.74 7.13
C SER A 268 -5.46 -15.37 5.76
N PHE A 269 -5.23 -14.15 5.27
CA PHE A 269 -5.76 -13.69 3.98
C PHE A 269 -4.98 -14.27 2.80
N ALA A 270 -3.71 -14.60 2.97
CA ALA A 270 -2.84 -15.12 1.91
C ALA A 270 -3.42 -16.34 1.17
N ASP A 271 -4.16 -17.17 1.90
CA ASP A 271 -4.74 -18.42 1.37
C ASP A 271 -6.01 -18.20 0.53
N ASN A 272 -6.75 -17.11 0.74
CA ASN A 272 -8.12 -16.98 0.23
C ASN A 272 -8.48 -15.63 -0.39
N THR A 273 -7.70 -14.58 -0.14
CA THR A 273 -8.02 -13.21 -0.56
C THR A 273 -6.77 -12.54 -1.12
N SER A 274 -6.77 -12.27 -2.42
CA SER A 274 -5.69 -11.55 -3.09
C SER A 274 -5.77 -10.03 -2.84
N CYS A 275 -4.68 -9.31 -3.11
CA CYS A 275 -4.69 -7.84 -3.08
C CYS A 275 -5.80 -7.27 -3.98
N GLN A 276 -6.00 -7.88 -5.15
CA GLN A 276 -7.01 -7.49 -6.13
C GLN A 276 -8.44 -7.72 -5.64
N ASP A 277 -8.68 -8.65 -4.71
CA ASP A 277 -10.02 -8.90 -4.19
C ASP A 277 -10.54 -7.71 -3.36
N CYS A 278 -9.67 -7.07 -2.59
CA CYS A 278 -10.01 -5.89 -1.79
C CYS A 278 -9.83 -4.58 -2.59
N HIS A 279 -8.71 -4.41 -3.28
CA HIS A 279 -8.34 -3.13 -3.91
C HIS A 279 -8.84 -2.97 -5.36
N MET A 280 -9.32 -4.06 -5.98
CA MET A 280 -9.94 -4.06 -7.31
C MET A 280 -11.28 -4.81 -7.29
N PRO A 281 -12.26 -4.35 -6.49
CA PRO A 281 -13.49 -5.09 -6.26
C PRO A 281 -14.24 -5.33 -7.57
N THR A 282 -14.93 -6.46 -7.65
CA THR A 282 -15.66 -6.83 -8.86
C THR A 282 -16.84 -5.89 -9.10
N ALA A 283 -17.08 -5.52 -10.36
CA ALA A 283 -18.32 -4.84 -10.75
C ALA A 283 -19.53 -5.79 -10.69
N GLU A 284 -20.74 -5.24 -10.75
CA GLU A 284 -21.95 -6.05 -10.75
C GLU A 284 -22.16 -6.73 -12.12
N GLY A 285 -22.07 -8.06 -12.15
CA GLY A 285 -22.34 -8.86 -13.35
C GLY A 285 -21.23 -8.83 -14.40
N GLY A 286 -21.61 -8.94 -15.68
CA GLY A 286 -20.70 -8.90 -16.82
C GLY A 286 -20.60 -7.52 -17.46
N VAL A 287 -19.38 -7.11 -17.84
CA VAL A 287 -19.12 -5.81 -18.47
C VAL A 287 -18.61 -6.01 -19.90
N ILE A 288 -19.13 -5.24 -20.87
CA ILE A 288 -18.55 -5.16 -22.22
C ILE A 288 -17.30 -4.27 -22.14
N LEU A 289 -16.13 -4.83 -22.46
CA LEU A 289 -14.84 -4.20 -22.14
C LEU A 289 -14.43 -3.07 -23.09
N SER A 290 -15.21 -2.78 -24.13
CA SER A 290 -14.89 -1.78 -25.15
C SER A 290 -16.15 -1.21 -25.79
N ILE A 291 -16.12 0.09 -26.14
CA ILE A 291 -17.17 0.73 -26.95
C ILE A 291 -17.27 0.13 -28.36
N THR A 292 -16.25 -0.59 -28.82
CA THR A 292 -16.24 -1.32 -30.10
C THR A 292 -17.03 -2.64 -30.03
N GLY A 293 -17.66 -2.93 -28.88
CA GLY A 293 -18.45 -4.14 -28.63
C GLY A 293 -17.60 -5.31 -28.14
N GLY A 294 -18.20 -6.49 -28.13
CA GLY A 294 -17.62 -7.72 -27.60
C GLY A 294 -18.60 -8.46 -26.69
N GLU A 295 -18.20 -9.64 -26.24
CA GLU A 295 -18.93 -10.36 -25.20
C GLU A 295 -18.72 -9.68 -23.84
N ALA A 296 -19.76 -9.64 -23.01
CA ALA A 296 -19.62 -9.25 -21.62
C ALA A 296 -18.69 -10.23 -20.89
N ARG A 297 -17.78 -9.71 -20.07
CA ARG A 297 -16.82 -10.51 -19.30
C ARG A 297 -17.09 -10.36 -17.80
N SER A 298 -16.96 -11.47 -17.08
CA SER A 298 -17.12 -11.55 -15.63
C SER A 298 -16.11 -12.55 -15.05
N PRO A 299 -15.49 -12.30 -13.88
CA PRO A 299 -15.62 -11.09 -13.07
C PRO A 299 -14.85 -9.88 -13.64
N PHE A 300 -15.50 -8.73 -13.77
CA PHE A 300 -14.83 -7.47 -14.12
C PHE A 300 -14.21 -6.83 -12.88
N ARG A 301 -12.90 -6.59 -12.87
CA ARG A 301 -12.18 -5.94 -11.75
C ARG A 301 -12.11 -4.43 -11.97
N GLN A 302 -12.60 -3.66 -11.00
CA GLN A 302 -12.56 -2.19 -11.04
C GLN A 302 -11.13 -1.67 -10.82
N HIS A 303 -10.81 -0.50 -11.39
CA HIS A 303 -9.46 0.10 -11.39
C HIS A 303 -9.40 1.37 -10.54
N GLY A 304 -10.11 1.38 -9.40
CA GLY A 304 -10.10 2.50 -8.44
C GLY A 304 -8.92 2.47 -7.46
N PHE A 305 -8.44 1.27 -7.09
CA PHE A 305 -7.28 1.06 -6.21
C PHE A 305 -7.36 1.82 -4.87
N ALA A 306 -8.56 1.85 -4.26
CA ALA A 306 -8.77 2.54 -2.99
C ALA A 306 -7.80 2.02 -1.91
N GLY A 307 -7.26 2.93 -1.10
CA GLY A 307 -6.31 2.64 -0.03
C GLY A 307 -6.70 3.40 1.24
N GLY A 308 -5.73 4.04 1.91
CA GLY A 308 -5.98 4.85 3.10
C GLY A 308 -5.83 6.37 2.92
N ASN A 309 -5.33 6.87 1.79
CA ASN A 309 -4.83 8.25 1.70
C ASN A 309 -5.91 9.30 1.39
N VAL A 310 -6.94 9.41 2.24
CA VAL A 310 -8.01 10.42 2.11
C VAL A 310 -7.41 11.83 2.08
N TYR A 311 -6.41 12.08 2.91
CA TYR A 311 -5.80 13.41 3.02
C TYR A 311 -5.15 13.85 1.71
N MET A 312 -4.36 12.97 1.07
CA MET A 312 -3.77 13.30 -0.23
C MET A 312 -4.82 13.45 -1.32
N LEU A 313 -5.89 12.65 -1.33
CA LEU A 313 -6.99 12.86 -2.26
C LEU A 313 -7.66 14.23 -2.08
N ARG A 314 -7.78 14.73 -0.85
CA ARG A 314 -8.28 16.08 -0.57
C ARG A 314 -7.29 17.17 -1.01
N ILE A 315 -5.98 16.94 -0.86
CA ILE A 315 -4.95 17.83 -1.44
C ILE A 315 -5.06 17.84 -2.97
N LEU A 316 -5.15 16.69 -3.63
CA LEU A 316 -5.30 16.61 -5.09
C LEU A 316 -6.60 17.28 -5.56
N GLN A 317 -7.69 17.13 -4.81
CA GLN A 317 -8.93 17.86 -5.07
C GLN A 317 -8.69 19.37 -5.04
N LYS A 318 -7.96 19.88 -4.04
CA LYS A 318 -7.58 21.29 -3.94
C LYS A 318 -6.64 21.74 -5.06
N MET A 319 -5.66 20.90 -5.41
CA MET A 319 -4.74 21.13 -6.52
C MET A 319 -5.50 21.27 -7.84
N SER A 320 -6.51 20.45 -8.10
CA SER A 320 -7.31 20.52 -9.34
C SER A 320 -8.05 21.86 -9.55
N GLU A 321 -8.19 22.68 -8.50
CA GLU A 321 -8.78 24.01 -8.60
C GLU A 321 -7.78 25.06 -9.11
N THR A 322 -6.48 24.80 -9.00
CA THR A 322 -5.41 25.79 -9.20
C THR A 322 -4.31 25.35 -10.15
N THR A 323 -4.20 24.04 -10.41
CA THR A 323 -3.21 23.39 -11.27
C THR A 323 -3.91 22.46 -12.23
N ASP A 324 -3.29 22.25 -13.40
CA ASP A 324 -3.80 21.33 -14.41
C ASP A 324 -3.35 19.90 -14.06
N ILE A 325 -4.11 19.25 -13.18
CA ILE A 325 -4.01 17.80 -12.98
C ILE A 325 -5.10 17.09 -13.78
N ARG A 326 -4.87 15.82 -14.15
CA ARG A 326 -5.74 15.07 -15.07
C ARG A 326 -7.20 14.95 -14.64
N SER A 327 -7.48 15.06 -13.34
CA SER A 327 -8.82 14.88 -12.78
C SER A 327 -9.37 16.15 -12.17
N THR A 328 -10.65 16.38 -12.40
CA THR A 328 -11.40 17.46 -11.76
C THR A 328 -11.70 17.14 -10.29
N ALA A 329 -12.00 18.18 -9.51
CA ALA A 329 -12.43 18.03 -8.11
C ALA A 329 -13.66 17.11 -7.93
N GLU A 330 -14.58 17.12 -8.90
CA GLU A 330 -15.77 16.26 -8.89
C GLU A 330 -15.41 14.79 -9.14
N GLU A 331 -14.48 14.51 -10.05
CA GLU A 331 -14.02 13.14 -10.33
C GLU A 331 -13.28 12.53 -9.14
N ILE A 332 -12.47 13.32 -8.42
CA ILE A 332 -11.73 12.90 -7.22
C ILE A 332 -12.66 12.58 -6.04
N GLU A 333 -13.89 13.11 -6.01
CA GLU A 333 -14.83 12.81 -4.91
C GLU A 333 -15.24 11.32 -4.88
N SER A 334 -15.19 10.61 -6.01
CA SER A 334 -15.46 9.17 -6.02
C SER A 334 -14.41 8.36 -5.24
N PRO A 335 -13.10 8.44 -5.57
CA PRO A 335 -12.08 7.74 -4.80
C PRO A 335 -11.98 8.22 -3.34
N VAL A 336 -12.32 9.48 -3.03
CA VAL A 336 -12.42 9.90 -1.61
C VAL A 336 -13.48 9.08 -0.87
N ARG A 337 -14.70 8.97 -1.43
CA ARG A 337 -15.78 8.18 -0.82
C ARG A 337 -15.43 6.70 -0.73
N GLU A 338 -14.80 6.13 -1.76
CA GLU A 338 -14.35 4.73 -1.76
C GLU A 338 -13.26 4.47 -0.69
N THR A 339 -12.35 5.41 -0.51
CA THR A 339 -11.30 5.35 0.52
C THR A 339 -11.91 5.48 1.93
N LEU A 340 -12.88 6.37 2.12
CA LEU A 340 -13.61 6.49 3.39
C LEU A 340 -14.41 5.21 3.69
N ASP A 341 -15.17 4.66 2.74
CA ASP A 341 -15.90 3.39 2.92
C ASP A 341 -14.96 2.24 3.33
N MET A 342 -13.78 2.14 2.70
CA MET A 342 -12.79 1.13 3.05
C MET A 342 -12.24 1.33 4.48
N LEU A 343 -11.88 2.57 4.84
CA LEU A 343 -11.38 2.90 6.17
C LEU A 343 -12.42 2.67 7.27
N GLN A 344 -13.66 3.06 7.05
CA GLN A 344 -14.70 3.09 8.09
C GLN A 344 -15.53 1.81 8.19
N SER A 345 -15.38 0.86 7.27
CA SER A 345 -16.25 -0.32 7.23
C SER A 345 -15.54 -1.64 6.94
N LYS A 346 -14.22 -1.62 6.70
CA LYS A 346 -13.45 -2.81 6.28
C LYS A 346 -12.03 -2.83 6.85
N THR A 347 -11.78 -2.08 7.92
CA THR A 347 -10.42 -1.88 8.45
C THR A 347 -10.26 -2.46 9.84
N ALA A 348 -11.10 -2.05 10.79
CA ALA A 348 -11.08 -2.55 12.15
C ALA A 348 -12.40 -2.24 12.87
N ASP A 349 -12.66 -3.00 13.93
CA ASP A 349 -13.72 -2.79 14.91
C ASP A 349 -13.12 -2.42 16.28
N LEU A 350 -13.94 -1.82 17.15
CA LEU A 350 -13.63 -1.52 18.54
C LEU A 350 -14.63 -2.16 19.50
N SER A 351 -14.16 -2.62 20.66
CA SER A 351 -15.01 -2.91 21.81
C SER A 351 -14.44 -2.34 23.10
N ILE A 352 -15.33 -2.02 24.05
CA ILE A 352 -14.98 -1.62 25.41
C ILE A 352 -15.49 -2.71 26.36
N ASP A 353 -14.58 -3.31 27.11
CA ASP A 353 -14.86 -4.48 27.94
C ASP A 353 -14.30 -4.32 29.36
N SER A 354 -14.58 -5.31 30.22
CA SER A 354 -13.99 -5.42 31.57
C SER A 354 -14.14 -4.17 32.45
N ILE A 355 -15.28 -3.48 32.34
CA ILE A 355 -15.53 -2.22 33.07
C ILE A 355 -15.77 -2.50 34.56
N GLU A 356 -14.91 -1.93 35.41
CA GLU A 356 -15.02 -2.01 36.86
C GLU A 356 -14.67 -0.68 37.53
N ILE A 357 -15.36 -0.36 38.63
CA ILE A 357 -15.03 0.79 39.48
C ILE A 357 -14.62 0.26 40.85
N ILE A 358 -13.35 0.45 41.22
CA ILE A 358 -12.78 0.01 42.50
C ILE A 358 -12.00 1.17 43.11
N ASP A 359 -12.29 1.51 44.37
CA ASP A 359 -11.53 2.49 45.16
C ASP A 359 -11.23 3.83 44.45
N SER A 360 -12.23 4.43 43.79
CA SER A 360 -12.10 5.69 43.01
C SER A 360 -11.28 5.57 41.73
N SER A 361 -11.17 4.35 41.21
CA SER A 361 -10.52 4.04 39.94
C SER A 361 -11.51 3.33 39.03
N LEU A 362 -11.72 3.86 37.84
CA LEU A 362 -12.45 3.21 36.74
C LEU A 362 -11.45 2.47 35.86
N ALA A 363 -11.52 1.15 35.84
CA ALA A 363 -10.72 0.32 34.94
C ALA A 363 -11.60 -0.26 33.83
N PHE A 364 -11.07 -0.30 32.61
CA PHE A 364 -11.70 -0.89 31.44
C PHE A 364 -10.66 -1.27 30.39
N SER A 365 -11.03 -2.10 29.44
CA SER A 365 -10.18 -2.50 28.31
C SER A 365 -10.78 -1.98 27.02
N VAL A 366 -9.93 -1.46 26.13
CA VAL A 366 -10.29 -1.12 24.75
C VAL A 366 -9.62 -2.15 23.85
N ALA A 367 -10.43 -2.93 23.13
CA ALA A 367 -9.93 -3.93 22.19
C ALA A 367 -10.12 -3.43 20.75
N VAL A 368 -9.05 -3.53 19.96
CA VAL A 368 -9.06 -3.28 18.51
C VAL A 368 -9.03 -4.62 17.79
N THR A 369 -9.97 -4.88 16.89
CA THR A 369 -9.95 -6.07 16.02
C THR A 369 -9.75 -5.64 14.57
N THR A 370 -8.69 -6.12 13.90
CA THR A 370 -8.40 -5.77 12.50
C THR A 370 -9.15 -6.66 11.51
N GLU A 371 -9.59 -6.07 10.40
CA GLU A 371 -10.22 -6.77 9.27
C GLU A 371 -9.37 -6.71 7.99
N VAL A 372 -8.19 -6.10 8.05
CA VAL A 372 -7.25 -6.01 6.93
C VAL A 372 -6.36 -7.24 6.82
N GLY A 373 -5.83 -7.47 5.61
CA GLY A 373 -4.92 -8.58 5.34
C GLY A 373 -3.45 -8.30 5.60
N HIS A 374 -3.02 -7.07 5.89
CA HIS A 374 -1.64 -6.67 6.18
C HIS A 374 -1.61 -5.85 7.48
N LYS A 375 -0.46 -5.33 7.92
CA LYS A 375 -0.46 -4.48 9.13
C LYS A 375 -1.36 -3.24 8.93
N PHE A 376 -1.91 -2.67 9.99
CA PHE A 376 -2.63 -1.41 9.93
C PHE A 376 -2.00 -0.36 10.86
N PRO A 377 -1.60 0.80 10.33
CA PRO A 377 -1.55 1.16 8.91
C PRO A 377 -0.33 0.62 8.16
N SER A 378 -0.49 -0.09 7.02
CA SER A 378 0.66 -0.56 6.20
C SER A 378 1.19 0.53 5.25
N GLY A 379 2.34 0.24 4.61
CA GLY A 379 2.96 1.07 3.58
C GLY A 379 3.89 2.13 4.16
N TYR A 380 3.81 3.35 3.62
CA TYR A 380 4.71 4.44 3.95
C TYR A 380 4.72 4.79 5.46
N PRO A 381 5.90 4.92 6.12
CA PRO A 381 6.02 5.06 7.58
C PRO A 381 5.39 6.31 8.21
N SER A 382 4.97 7.32 7.43
CA SER A 382 4.28 8.50 7.98
C SER A 382 2.87 8.23 8.50
N ARG A 383 2.34 7.05 8.23
CA ARG A 383 0.98 6.66 8.59
C ARG A 383 0.93 6.25 10.06
N ARG A 384 -0.11 6.70 10.75
CA ARG A 384 -0.37 6.33 12.16
C ARG A 384 -1.85 6.09 12.40
N ALA A 385 -2.15 5.16 13.29
CA ALA A 385 -3.45 5.02 13.91
C ALA A 385 -3.30 5.14 15.43
N TRP A 386 -4.32 5.58 16.15
CA TRP A 386 -4.25 5.70 17.61
C TRP A 386 -5.62 5.61 18.25
N LEU A 387 -5.64 5.31 19.54
CA LEU A 387 -6.85 5.36 20.35
C LEU A 387 -7.05 6.77 20.88
N HIS A 388 -8.21 7.36 20.59
CA HIS A 388 -8.73 8.54 21.28
C HIS A 388 -9.78 8.08 22.28
N VAL A 389 -9.55 8.32 23.58
CA VAL A 389 -10.41 7.82 24.65
C VAL A 389 -10.83 8.96 25.55
N THR A 390 -12.14 9.08 25.78
CA THR A 390 -12.73 10.05 26.70
C THR A 390 -13.59 9.37 27.76
N VAL A 391 -13.56 9.92 28.97
CA VAL A 391 -14.46 9.57 30.08
C VAL A 391 -15.17 10.83 30.54
N ILE A 392 -16.49 10.85 30.43
CA ILE A 392 -17.33 12.02 30.71
C ILE A 392 -18.33 11.68 31.83
N ASP A 393 -18.53 12.62 32.75
CA ASP A 393 -19.53 12.48 33.81
C ASP A 393 -20.95 12.91 33.35
N PRO A 394 -22.03 12.62 34.10
CA PRO A 394 -23.40 13.01 33.74
C PRO A 394 -23.64 14.53 33.63
N SER A 395 -22.70 15.36 34.11
CA SER A 395 -22.76 16.82 33.97
C SER A 395 -22.15 17.32 32.66
N GLY A 396 -21.45 16.44 31.92
CA GLY A 396 -20.71 16.76 30.71
C GLY A 396 -19.26 17.20 30.97
N GLU A 397 -18.74 16.98 32.17
CA GLU A 397 -17.33 17.26 32.51
C GLU A 397 -16.44 16.13 32.00
N ILE A 398 -15.39 16.47 31.25
CA ILE A 398 -14.34 15.51 30.83
C ILE A 398 -13.49 15.19 32.05
N VAL A 399 -13.56 13.94 32.50
CA VAL A 399 -12.78 13.40 33.63
C VAL A 399 -11.42 12.90 33.14
N PHE A 400 -11.38 12.37 31.92
CA PHE A 400 -10.18 11.87 31.27
C PHE A 400 -10.31 12.01 29.76
N GLU A 401 -9.23 12.39 29.09
CA GLU A 401 -9.11 12.45 27.64
C GLU A 401 -7.66 12.16 27.26
N SER A 402 -7.43 11.19 26.39
CA SER A 402 -6.13 10.85 25.82
C SER A 402 -6.25 10.73 24.30
N GLY A 403 -5.26 11.22 23.57
CA GLY A 403 -5.20 11.13 22.11
C GLY A 403 -6.01 12.20 21.37
N ALA A 404 -6.36 13.31 22.02
CA ALA A 404 -7.09 14.42 21.39
C ALA A 404 -6.29 15.04 20.25
N VAL A 405 -6.96 15.39 19.15
CA VAL A 405 -6.32 15.94 17.94
C VAL A 405 -6.60 17.43 17.77
N SER A 406 -5.58 18.18 17.39
CA SER A 406 -5.70 19.61 17.07
C SER A 406 -6.10 19.82 15.60
N GLU A 407 -6.50 21.04 15.23
CA GLU A 407 -6.92 21.38 13.86
C GLU A 407 -5.80 21.18 12.81
N ASN A 408 -4.53 21.21 13.22
CA ASN A 408 -3.38 20.96 12.34
C ASN A 408 -3.00 19.47 12.24
N GLY A 409 -3.74 18.58 12.92
CA GLY A 409 -3.47 17.15 12.94
C GLY A 409 -2.42 16.67 13.96
N GLU A 410 -1.90 17.56 14.80
CA GLU A 410 -1.09 17.22 15.99
C GLU A 410 -1.92 16.43 17.00
N ILE A 411 -1.35 15.34 17.52
CA ILE A 411 -1.94 14.58 18.62
C ILE A 411 -1.43 15.22 19.92
N THR A 412 -2.36 15.68 20.75
CA THR A 412 -2.05 16.30 22.05
C THR A 412 -1.29 15.30 22.91
N HIS A 413 -0.16 15.74 23.48
CA HIS A 413 0.75 14.93 24.30
C HIS A 413 1.52 13.82 23.57
N ASN A 414 1.43 13.69 22.25
CA ASN A 414 2.33 12.80 21.53
C ASN A 414 3.78 13.30 21.60
N ASP A 415 4.64 12.49 22.20
CA ASP A 415 6.07 12.74 22.33
C ASP A 415 6.75 13.10 21.00
N ASN A 416 6.45 12.40 19.90
CA ASN A 416 7.08 12.64 18.60
C ASN A 416 6.61 13.94 17.92
N ASP A 417 5.33 14.29 18.12
CA ASP A 417 4.80 15.57 17.64
C ASP A 417 5.42 16.74 18.41
N SER A 418 5.77 16.55 19.68
CA SER A 418 6.42 17.58 20.53
C SER A 418 7.93 17.68 20.31
N ASP A 419 8.64 16.55 20.27
CA ASP A 419 10.09 16.44 20.11
C ASP A 419 10.43 15.38 19.04
N PRO A 420 11.10 15.75 17.93
CA PRO A 420 11.40 14.81 16.84
C PRO A 420 12.32 13.65 17.25
N THR A 421 12.96 13.71 18.43
CA THR A 421 13.87 12.68 18.94
C THR A 421 13.18 11.66 19.86
N LEU A 422 11.93 11.92 20.24
CA LEU A 422 11.12 11.08 21.14
C LEU A 422 9.98 10.41 20.37
N PHE A 423 9.34 9.43 21.00
CA PHE A 423 8.17 8.72 20.48
C PHE A 423 7.43 7.99 21.61
N GLU A 424 6.11 7.84 21.45
CA GLU A 424 5.30 7.07 22.40
C GLU A 424 5.71 5.59 22.41
N PRO A 425 5.90 4.96 23.60
CA PRO A 425 6.01 3.52 23.69
C PRO A 425 4.69 2.85 23.28
N HIS A 426 4.70 1.53 23.18
CA HIS A 426 3.44 0.77 23.18
C HIS A 426 3.02 0.56 24.63
N TYR A 427 1.78 0.93 24.96
CA TYR A 427 1.24 0.84 26.30
C TYR A 427 0.39 -0.43 26.45
N LEU A 428 0.68 -1.20 27.50
CA LEU A 428 -0.20 -2.26 28.01
C LEU A 428 -1.31 -1.63 28.86
N GLU A 429 -0.96 -0.59 29.61
CA GLU A 429 -1.84 0.13 30.52
C GLU A 429 -1.63 1.65 30.39
N ILE A 430 -2.73 2.38 30.27
CA ILE A 430 -2.79 3.85 30.26
C ILE A 430 -3.46 4.32 31.55
N THR A 431 -2.73 5.14 32.31
CA THR A 431 -3.19 5.67 33.61
C THR A 431 -3.24 7.19 33.65
N GLU A 432 -2.59 7.88 32.70
CA GLU A 432 -2.50 9.33 32.64
C GLU A 432 -2.96 9.84 31.27
N SER A 433 -3.51 11.06 31.21
CA SER A 433 -4.07 11.64 29.98
C SER A 433 -3.02 11.95 28.91
N ASP A 434 -1.75 12.06 29.31
CA ASP A 434 -0.63 12.32 28.41
C ASP A 434 -0.04 11.04 27.77
N GLN A 435 -0.52 9.86 28.15
CA GLN A 435 -0.14 8.58 27.53
C GLN A 435 -1.10 8.24 26.39
N VAL A 436 -0.58 8.12 25.17
CA VAL A 436 -1.40 7.86 23.97
C VAL A 436 -0.99 6.54 23.31
N GLN A 437 -1.93 5.62 23.12
CA GLN A 437 -1.68 4.38 22.38
C GLN A 437 -1.64 4.66 20.88
N ILE A 438 -0.43 4.81 20.32
CA ILE A 438 -0.20 5.04 18.89
C ILE A 438 0.37 3.79 18.22
N TYR A 439 -0.32 3.31 17.19
CA TYR A 439 0.06 2.24 16.28
C TYR A 439 0.76 2.80 15.06
N GLU A 440 2.09 2.69 15.05
CA GLU A 440 2.95 3.31 14.03
C GLU A 440 4.30 2.60 13.95
N SER A 441 5.04 2.93 12.89
CA SER A 441 6.46 2.59 12.77
C SER A 441 7.32 3.81 13.12
N ILE A 442 8.31 3.62 14.00
CA ILE A 442 9.35 4.61 14.30
C ILE A 442 10.68 4.13 13.75
N LEU A 443 11.27 4.95 12.87
CA LEU A 443 12.53 4.67 12.21
C LEU A 443 13.70 5.16 13.07
N GLN A 444 14.80 4.43 13.03
CA GLN A 444 16.06 4.80 13.66
C GLN A 444 17.19 4.75 12.64
N GLY A 445 18.04 5.78 12.63
CA GLY A 445 19.23 5.82 11.79
C GLY A 445 20.41 5.04 12.35
N ASP A 446 21.47 4.94 11.55
CA ASP A 446 22.65 4.13 11.86
C ASP A 446 23.39 4.63 13.12
N SER A 447 23.30 5.93 13.43
CA SER A 447 23.84 6.53 14.67
C SER A 447 22.91 6.40 15.89
N GLY A 448 21.70 5.84 15.74
CA GLY A 448 20.77 5.58 16.83
C GLY A 448 19.76 6.68 17.11
N GLU A 449 19.69 7.72 16.30
CA GLU A 449 18.69 8.78 16.35
C GLU A 449 17.36 8.35 15.74
N VAL A 450 16.24 8.85 16.28
CA VAL A 450 14.93 8.77 15.63
C VAL A 450 14.96 9.64 14.39
N THR A 451 14.35 9.16 13.30
CA THR A 451 14.33 9.89 12.03
C THR A 451 12.99 9.71 11.30
N THR A 452 12.63 10.70 10.48
CA THR A 452 11.58 10.60 9.46
C THR A 452 12.15 10.69 8.04
N GLY A 453 13.48 10.82 7.88
CA GLY A 453 14.13 10.78 6.57
C GLY A 453 14.36 9.35 6.14
N LEU A 454 13.85 8.95 4.97
CA LEU A 454 13.91 7.58 4.49
C LEU A 454 15.35 7.18 4.18
N LEU A 455 16.14 8.11 3.62
CA LEU A 455 17.56 7.92 3.36
C LEU A 455 18.37 7.63 4.64
N TYR A 456 17.87 7.98 5.83
CA TYR A 456 18.53 7.66 7.10
C TYR A 456 17.99 6.41 7.77
N ALA A 457 16.91 5.81 7.29
CA ALA A 457 16.21 4.73 7.98
C ALA A 457 17.00 3.41 7.94
N ALA A 458 17.68 3.06 9.03
CA ALA A 458 18.47 1.84 9.12
C ALA A 458 17.68 0.65 9.68
N LYS A 459 16.71 0.91 10.57
CA LYS A 459 15.86 -0.10 11.19
C LYS A 459 14.62 0.53 11.84
N TYR A 460 13.68 -0.32 12.25
CA TYR A 460 12.60 0.04 13.16
C TYR A 460 13.07 -0.05 14.63
N ILE A 461 12.92 1.03 15.40
CA ILE A 461 13.03 0.98 16.87
C ILE A 461 11.70 0.60 17.52
N LYS A 462 10.59 0.97 16.89
CA LYS A 462 9.22 0.57 17.22
C LYS A 462 8.48 0.25 15.92
N ASP A 463 7.73 -0.83 15.93
CA ASP A 463 6.74 -1.17 14.92
C ASP A 463 5.68 -2.01 15.63
N ASN A 464 4.66 -1.31 16.13
CA ASN A 464 3.49 -1.89 16.77
C ASN A 464 2.24 -1.68 15.91
N ARG A 465 2.38 -1.48 14.61
CA ARG A 465 1.22 -1.40 13.70
C ARG A 465 0.38 -2.66 13.86
N LEU A 466 -0.94 -2.49 13.97
CA LEU A 466 -1.90 -3.56 14.28
C LEU A 466 -1.74 -4.71 13.28
N LEU A 467 -1.76 -5.95 13.78
CA LEU A 467 -1.46 -7.12 12.96
C LEU A 467 -2.73 -7.71 12.36
N PRO A 468 -2.71 -8.19 11.10
CA PRO A 468 -3.86 -8.84 10.50
C PRO A 468 -4.19 -10.16 11.19
N SER A 469 -5.42 -10.64 11.02
CA SER A 469 -5.82 -11.97 11.51
C SER A 469 -4.87 -13.05 11.00
N GLY A 470 -4.50 -13.98 11.88
CA GLY A 470 -3.61 -15.10 11.58
C GLY A 470 -2.13 -14.72 11.47
N PHE A 471 -1.74 -13.48 11.80
CA PHE A 471 -0.34 -13.09 11.85
C PHE A 471 0.40 -13.74 13.02
N GLU A 472 1.43 -14.53 12.69
CA GLU A 472 2.24 -15.24 13.67
C GLU A 472 3.55 -14.49 13.96
N ILE A 473 3.60 -13.80 15.12
CA ILE A 473 4.77 -12.99 15.53
C ILE A 473 6.04 -13.83 15.63
N ALA A 474 5.95 -15.07 16.14
CA ALA A 474 7.11 -15.91 16.38
C ALA A 474 7.78 -16.44 15.10
N SER A 475 7.04 -16.56 14.00
CA SER A 475 7.56 -17.00 12.70
C SER A 475 7.76 -15.86 11.69
N ALA A 476 7.35 -14.64 12.04
CA ALA A 476 7.54 -13.45 11.22
C ALA A 476 9.02 -13.27 10.86
N SER A 477 9.29 -12.94 9.59
CA SER A 477 10.64 -12.60 9.17
C SER A 477 11.07 -11.26 9.79
N ALA A 478 12.37 -10.97 9.75
CA ALA A 478 12.89 -9.69 10.24
C ALA A 478 12.28 -8.47 9.51
N ASP A 479 11.83 -8.66 8.27
CA ASP A 479 11.29 -7.57 7.44
C ASP A 479 9.90 -7.12 7.88
N ILE A 480 9.17 -7.97 8.61
CA ILE A 480 7.80 -7.70 9.07
C ILE A 480 7.65 -7.87 10.58
N ALA A 481 8.76 -8.01 11.30
CA ALA A 481 8.76 -8.26 12.73
C ALA A 481 8.04 -7.15 13.52
N VAL A 482 7.55 -7.51 14.70
CA VAL A 482 7.08 -6.53 15.68
C VAL A 482 8.30 -5.98 16.42
N HIS A 483 8.40 -4.67 16.55
CA HIS A 483 9.53 -4.01 17.22
C HIS A 483 9.05 -3.17 18.42
N GLY A 484 9.86 -3.15 19.47
CA GLY A 484 9.56 -2.41 20.69
C GLY A 484 8.83 -3.26 21.75
N GLN A 485 7.99 -2.62 22.56
CA GLN A 485 7.33 -3.27 23.70
C GLN A 485 6.22 -4.23 23.28
N ALA A 486 5.53 -3.95 22.16
CA ALA A 486 4.46 -4.79 21.61
C ALA A 486 4.90 -6.24 21.32
N ALA A 487 6.18 -6.47 21.01
CA ALA A 487 6.71 -7.82 20.76
C ALA A 487 6.72 -8.73 22.01
N LYS A 488 6.46 -8.16 23.19
CA LYS A 488 6.41 -8.85 24.49
C LYS A 488 5.04 -8.75 25.15
N ASP A 489 4.09 -8.09 24.50
CA ASP A 489 2.74 -7.98 24.99
C ASP A 489 1.99 -9.27 24.63
N GLU A 490 1.31 -9.85 25.62
CA GLU A 490 0.50 -11.06 25.43
C GLU A 490 -0.86 -10.74 24.81
N ASP A 491 -1.30 -9.48 24.91
CA ASP A 491 -2.57 -8.98 24.39
C ASP A 491 -2.44 -8.36 22.98
N PHE A 492 -1.20 -8.14 22.50
CA PHE A 492 -0.90 -7.75 21.12
C PHE A 492 -0.66 -8.98 20.23
N LEU A 493 -1.65 -9.36 19.43
CA LEU A 493 -1.64 -10.62 18.68
C LEU A 493 -2.07 -10.42 17.22
N GLY A 494 -1.92 -11.47 16.40
CA GLY A 494 -2.52 -11.49 15.08
C GLY A 494 -4.03 -11.28 15.15
N GLY A 495 -4.52 -10.17 14.59
CA GLY A 495 -5.91 -9.79 14.58
C GLY A 495 -6.26 -8.60 15.47
N GLY A 496 -5.36 -8.08 16.30
CA GLY A 496 -5.72 -6.97 17.18
C GLY A 496 -4.76 -6.63 18.32
N ASP A 497 -5.24 -5.76 19.20
CA ASP A 497 -4.58 -5.32 20.43
C ASP A 497 -5.64 -5.06 21.52
N ILE A 498 -5.27 -5.23 22.79
CA ILE A 498 -6.11 -4.84 23.93
C ILE A 498 -5.30 -3.92 24.84
N THR A 499 -5.72 -2.67 24.94
CA THR A 499 -5.11 -1.69 25.85
C THR A 499 -5.99 -1.49 27.08
N LYS A 500 -5.39 -1.59 28.26
CA LYS A 500 -6.09 -1.34 29.54
C LYS A 500 -6.02 0.13 29.92
N TYR A 501 -7.13 0.68 30.39
CA TYR A 501 -7.20 2.02 30.95
C TYR A 501 -7.52 1.95 32.44
N ILE A 502 -6.84 2.77 33.24
CA ILE A 502 -7.12 2.97 34.66
C ILE A 502 -7.25 4.47 34.91
N VAL A 503 -8.48 4.94 35.05
CA VAL A 503 -8.80 6.36 35.16
C VAL A 503 -9.21 6.68 36.59
N ALA A 504 -8.59 7.70 37.19
CA ALA A 504 -9.03 8.23 38.47
C ALA A 504 -10.40 8.93 38.33
N VAL A 505 -11.38 8.52 39.13
CA VAL A 505 -12.76 9.05 39.07
C VAL A 505 -13.31 9.29 40.48
N ASP A 506 -14.29 10.18 40.63
CA ASP A 506 -15.13 10.21 41.83
C ASP A 506 -16.36 9.30 41.59
N PRO A 507 -16.46 8.11 42.21
CA PRO A 507 -17.57 7.18 41.95
C PRO A 507 -18.96 7.79 42.20
N ALA A 508 -19.05 8.82 43.05
CA ALA A 508 -20.31 9.52 43.31
C ALA A 508 -20.78 10.37 42.13
N LYS A 509 -19.88 10.69 41.18
CA LYS A 509 -20.20 11.37 39.92
C LYS A 509 -20.59 10.40 38.79
N GLY A 510 -20.61 9.09 39.03
CA GLY A 510 -21.08 8.13 38.02
C GLY A 510 -22.60 8.19 37.77
N PRO A 511 -23.13 7.45 36.77
CA PRO A 511 -22.37 6.62 35.82
C PRO A 511 -21.59 7.48 34.81
N PHE A 512 -20.45 6.99 34.34
CA PHE A 512 -19.62 7.67 33.34
C PHE A 512 -19.97 7.19 31.94
N THR A 513 -19.82 8.05 30.95
CA THR A 513 -19.79 7.65 29.53
C THR A 513 -18.32 7.48 29.12
N ILE A 514 -17.97 6.29 28.65
CA ILE A 514 -16.67 5.99 28.04
C ILE A 514 -16.88 5.97 26.53
N THR A 515 -16.10 6.76 25.81
CA THR A 515 -16.06 6.73 24.35
C THR A 515 -14.63 6.42 23.91
N ALA A 516 -14.47 5.41 23.05
CA ALA A 516 -13.21 5.07 22.42
C ALA A 516 -13.35 5.15 20.90
N GLU A 517 -12.38 5.79 20.24
CA GLU A 517 -12.32 5.98 18.80
C GLU A 517 -10.94 5.51 18.30
N LEU A 518 -10.93 4.75 17.20
CA LEU A 518 -9.70 4.40 16.49
C LEU A 518 -9.56 5.42 15.37
N LEU A 519 -8.58 6.31 15.49
CA LEU A 519 -8.34 7.39 14.55
C LEU A 519 -7.16 7.05 13.65
N TYR A 520 -7.17 7.55 12.41
CA TYR A 520 -6.12 7.29 11.43
C TYR A 520 -5.70 8.56 10.67
N GLN A 521 -4.39 8.73 10.48
CA GLN A 521 -3.78 9.77 9.64
C GLN A 521 -2.78 9.17 8.65
N SER A 522 -2.83 9.64 7.40
CA SER A 522 -1.89 9.21 6.36
C SER A 522 -0.53 9.91 6.47
N ILE A 523 -0.52 11.16 6.93
CA ILE A 523 0.69 11.95 7.17
C ILE A 523 0.64 12.45 8.61
N GLY A 524 1.47 11.87 9.48
CA GLY A 524 1.61 12.35 10.85
C GLY A 524 2.13 13.79 10.90
N TYR A 525 1.70 14.55 11.92
CA TYR A 525 2.07 15.96 12.07
C TYR A 525 3.58 16.18 12.00
N ARG A 526 4.37 15.41 12.76
CA ARG A 526 5.85 15.49 12.72
C ARG A 526 6.43 15.31 11.32
N TRP A 527 5.89 14.40 10.51
CA TRP A 527 6.38 14.15 9.16
C TRP A 527 6.19 15.37 8.24
N ALA A 528 5.04 16.04 8.33
CA ALA A 528 4.81 17.28 7.59
C ALA A 528 5.68 18.43 8.12
N GLN A 529 5.76 18.60 9.45
CA GLN A 529 6.52 19.68 10.06
C GLN A 529 8.02 19.62 9.77
N ASN A 530 8.59 18.42 9.63
CA ASN A 530 10.00 18.28 9.30
C ASN A 530 10.36 18.85 7.92
N LEU A 531 9.41 18.93 6.99
CA LEU A 531 9.61 19.54 5.69
C LEU A 531 9.76 21.08 5.75
N THR A 532 9.34 21.73 6.83
CA THR A 532 9.50 23.19 7.02
C THR A 532 10.94 23.66 7.16
N SER A 533 11.87 22.72 7.36
CA SER A 533 13.29 23.01 7.52
C SER A 533 14.06 23.11 6.20
N TYR A 534 13.43 22.78 5.07
CA TYR A 534 14.03 22.80 3.74
C TYR A 534 13.49 23.96 2.90
N ASP A 535 14.30 24.42 1.94
CA ASP A 535 14.02 25.56 1.07
C ASP A 535 14.04 25.09 -0.40
N THR A 536 13.10 24.23 -0.78
CA THR A 536 12.87 23.78 -2.16
C THR A 536 11.50 24.23 -2.66
N ALA A 537 11.34 24.34 -3.98
CA ALA A 537 10.05 24.71 -4.57
C ALA A 537 8.97 23.67 -4.24
N GLU A 538 9.35 22.41 -4.17
CA GLU A 538 8.46 21.29 -3.86
C GLU A 538 8.04 21.25 -2.39
N THR A 539 8.94 21.58 -1.44
CA THR A 539 8.59 21.69 -0.02
C THR A 539 7.64 22.85 0.21
N ASP A 540 7.90 24.01 -0.41
CA ASP A 540 7.01 25.17 -0.37
C ASP A 540 5.62 24.85 -0.94
N GLU A 541 5.56 24.14 -2.07
CA GLU A 541 4.29 23.72 -2.68
C GLU A 541 3.49 22.81 -1.74
N PHE A 542 4.11 21.76 -1.19
CA PHE A 542 3.45 20.85 -0.27
C PHE A 542 2.95 21.57 0.98
N LEU A 543 3.80 22.39 1.63
CA LEU A 543 3.44 23.10 2.85
C LEU A 543 2.31 24.10 2.60
N GLY A 544 2.26 24.74 1.43
CA GLY A 544 1.13 25.58 1.02
C GLY A 544 -0.19 24.82 0.95
N TYR A 545 -0.19 23.58 0.46
CA TYR A 545 -1.39 22.73 0.48
C TYR A 545 -1.69 22.17 1.87
N TYR A 546 -0.67 21.84 2.66
CA TYR A 546 -0.81 21.36 4.03
C TYR A 546 -1.51 22.41 4.91
N ASP A 547 -1.12 23.68 4.78
CA ASP A 547 -1.76 24.81 5.48
C ASP A 547 -3.21 25.07 4.99
N ALA A 548 -3.50 24.76 3.73
CA ALA A 548 -4.80 25.02 3.11
C ALA A 548 -5.82 23.89 3.29
N VAL A 549 -5.36 22.66 3.57
CA VAL A 549 -6.20 21.47 3.69
C VAL A 549 -6.01 20.87 5.09
N PRO A 550 -7.04 20.85 5.95
CA PRO A 550 -6.92 20.33 7.31
C PRO A 550 -6.50 18.84 7.34
N ASN A 551 -5.42 18.54 8.07
CA ASN A 551 -4.91 17.18 8.27
C ASN A 551 -5.62 16.45 9.41
N LEU A 552 -6.97 16.46 9.38
CA LEU A 552 -7.79 15.82 10.40
C LEU A 552 -7.79 14.29 10.20
N PRO A 553 -7.85 13.50 11.28
CA PRO A 553 -7.95 12.05 11.17
C PRO A 553 -9.27 11.58 10.57
N THR A 554 -9.23 10.38 10.00
CA THR A 554 -10.43 9.60 9.71
C THR A 554 -10.74 8.71 10.92
N GLU A 555 -11.98 8.76 11.41
CA GLU A 555 -12.51 7.80 12.39
C GLU A 555 -12.70 6.45 11.69
N ILE A 556 -11.96 5.42 12.13
CA ILE A 556 -12.02 4.05 11.62
C ILE A 556 -13.15 3.27 12.27
N ALA A 557 -13.22 3.36 13.60
CA ALA A 557 -14.21 2.70 14.43
C ALA A 557 -14.45 3.52 15.70
N LYS A 558 -15.62 3.32 16.31
CA LYS A 558 -16.03 3.99 17.53
C LYS A 558 -16.91 3.07 18.37
N GLU A 559 -16.68 3.07 19.67
CA GLU A 559 -17.52 2.42 20.66
C GLU A 559 -17.84 3.39 21.81
N GLU A 560 -19.08 3.33 22.31
CA GLU A 560 -19.53 4.14 23.44
C GLU A 560 -20.31 3.28 24.44
N ILE A 561 -19.90 3.30 25.70
CA ILE A 561 -20.55 2.56 26.78
C ILE A 561 -20.76 3.47 28.00
N ILE A 562 -21.93 3.34 28.62
CA ILE A 562 -22.21 3.94 29.94
C ILE A 562 -21.87 2.92 31.01
N THR A 563 -21.06 3.31 32.00
CA THR A 563 -20.64 2.42 33.08
C THR A 563 -21.85 1.91 33.87
N PRO A 564 -21.78 0.68 34.41
CA PRO A 564 -22.78 0.19 35.36
C PRO A 564 -22.93 1.13 36.58
N GLN A 565 -24.14 1.17 37.16
CA GLN A 565 -24.43 1.92 38.39
C GLN A 565 -23.98 1.20 39.66
#